data_AF-A0A640P3V5-F1
#
_entry.id   AF-A0A640P3V5-F1
#
_cell.length_a   1.000
_cell.length_b   1.000
_cell.length_c   1.000
_cell.angle_alpha   90.00
_cell.angle_beta   90.00
_cell.angle_gamma   90.00
#
_symmetry.space_group_name_H-M   'P 1'
#
loop_
_entity.id
_entity.type
_entity.pdbx_description
1 polymer ?
#
loop_
_entity_poly.entity_id
_entity_poly.type
_entity_poly.pdbx_seq_one_letter_code
_entity_poly.pdbx_strand_id
1 'polypeptide(L)'
;MKKITTLCLFIALSHVSTVVSKTKEENWPRLTGLYLGQQTPGNTPQVFAPGLISTDNYFELNSVFSSDQKAFMFSRTINGNYKMFLSYVDENGYWTSPQMTNVSEANESYAEADMVFSHDERWLYFISDRPLYGYPKGQYEIWRSSIEKNKKGYIFGPPEPLGENINTEHNDLYPHIVGDGSLYFSSSQEKNFGKGDIYRSQYRNGEFDTPLNLGSAINSENYEGDIYVSPDESYLIHVSSGRTDGFGKSDLYISFKQEDGSWRKSVNMGKAFNSPDTDYCPMVTPDGKYFFFSRNGTIMWVSTNSFEQLK
;
A
#
# COMPACT_ATOMS: atom_id res chain seq x y z
N MET A 1 57.27 45.57 30.93
CA MET A 1 56.92 44.58 29.87
C MET A 1 56.01 43.54 30.50
N LYS A 2 54.72 43.56 30.13
CA LYS A 2 53.65 42.79 30.79
C LYS A 2 53.55 41.39 30.16
N LYS A 3 53.48 40.36 31.02
CA LYS A 3 53.23 38.96 30.66
C LYS A 3 51.77 38.80 30.24
N ILE A 4 51.52 38.19 29.09
CA ILE A 4 50.18 37.77 28.66
C ILE A 4 50.06 36.28 28.92
N THR A 5 49.13 35.91 29.81
CA THR A 5 48.80 34.54 30.16
C THR A 5 47.64 34.09 29.25
N THR A 6 47.89 33.11 28.39
CA THR A 6 46.84 32.51 27.54
C THR A 6 45.95 31.59 28.39
N LEU A 7 44.68 31.94 28.51
CA LEU A 7 43.64 31.16 29.18
C LEU A 7 43.03 30.20 28.15
N CYS A 8 43.32 28.90 28.26
CA CYS A 8 42.64 27.87 27.46
C CYS A 8 41.24 27.59 28.05
N LEU A 9 40.20 27.95 27.31
CA LEU A 9 38.81 27.65 27.64
C LEU A 9 38.49 26.22 27.19
N PHE A 10 38.36 25.28 28.14
CA PHE A 10 37.83 23.95 27.85
C PHE A 10 36.30 24.02 27.76
N ILE A 11 35.77 23.90 26.54
CA ILE A 11 34.33 23.72 26.32
C ILE A 11 34.02 22.24 26.55
N ALA A 12 33.38 21.93 27.68
CA ALA A 12 32.84 20.60 27.93
C ALA A 12 31.59 20.41 27.04
N LEU A 13 31.72 19.58 26.01
CA LEU A 13 30.59 19.08 25.23
C LEU A 13 29.79 18.10 26.10
N SER A 14 28.69 18.57 26.70
CA SER A 14 27.71 17.69 27.32
C SER A 14 26.98 16.91 26.22
N HIS A 15 27.23 15.61 26.14
CA HIS A 15 26.40 14.70 25.38
C HIS A 15 25.02 14.63 26.04
N VAL A 16 24.06 15.36 25.49
CA VAL A 16 22.65 15.11 25.74
C VAL A 16 22.29 13.87 24.94
N SER A 17 22.41 12.71 25.59
CA SER A 17 21.85 11.46 25.06
C SER A 17 20.34 11.65 24.98
N THR A 18 19.80 11.82 23.78
CA THR A 18 18.37 11.76 23.53
C THR A 18 17.89 10.37 23.92
N VAL A 19 17.15 10.29 25.03
CA VAL A 19 16.37 9.10 25.39
C VAL A 19 15.22 9.03 24.38
N VAL A 20 15.46 8.41 23.23
CA VAL A 20 14.38 7.90 22.38
C VAL A 20 13.61 6.89 23.24
N SER A 21 12.29 7.06 23.33
CA SER A 21 11.45 6.32 24.26
C SER A 21 11.52 4.80 24.00
N LYS A 22 12.27 4.08 24.84
CA LYS A 22 12.35 2.61 24.87
C LYS A 22 11.04 1.90 25.27
N THR A 23 9.98 2.63 25.58
CA THR A 23 8.78 2.09 26.25
C THR A 23 7.82 1.33 25.34
N LYS A 24 7.87 1.51 24.02
CA LYS A 24 6.96 0.79 23.09
C LYS A 24 7.44 -0.62 22.73
N GLU A 25 8.75 -0.82 22.58
CA GLU A 25 9.32 -2.15 22.29
C GLU A 25 9.17 -3.12 23.47
N GLU A 26 9.25 -2.64 24.71
CA GLU A 26 9.23 -3.49 25.91
C GLU A 26 7.89 -4.22 26.15
N ASN A 27 6.79 -3.78 25.53
CA ASN A 27 5.46 -4.37 25.69
C ASN A 27 4.94 -5.12 24.45
N TRP A 28 5.73 -5.25 23.39
CA TRP A 28 5.31 -5.99 22.20
C TRP A 28 5.32 -7.52 22.47
N PRO A 29 4.24 -8.26 22.18
CA PRO A 29 4.19 -9.69 22.41
C PRO A 29 5.18 -10.45 21.49
N ARG A 30 5.69 -11.59 21.98
CA ARG A 30 6.52 -12.50 21.17
C ARG A 30 5.64 -13.32 20.23
N LEU A 31 5.28 -12.74 19.09
CA LEU A 31 4.42 -13.34 18.08
C LEU A 31 5.24 -14.21 17.12
N THR A 32 4.75 -15.41 16.81
CA THR A 32 5.41 -16.37 15.90
C THR A 32 4.37 -16.95 14.92
N GLY A 33 4.85 -17.63 13.88
CA GLY A 33 3.98 -18.19 12.83
C GLY A 33 3.62 -17.14 11.77
N LEU A 34 2.86 -17.56 10.74
CA LEU A 34 2.35 -16.62 9.74
C LEU A 34 1.32 -15.67 10.35
N TYR A 35 1.10 -14.52 9.70
CA TYR A 35 -0.01 -13.62 10.03
C TYR A 35 0.00 -13.14 11.49
N LEU A 36 1.19 -12.83 12.02
CA LEU A 36 1.39 -12.39 13.41
C LEU A 36 0.87 -13.41 14.46
N GLY A 37 0.77 -14.69 14.09
CA GLY A 37 0.25 -15.76 14.94
C GLY A 37 -1.27 -15.77 15.09
N GLN A 38 -1.99 -14.93 14.33
CA GLN A 38 -3.45 -14.94 14.34
C GLN A 38 -4.00 -16.20 13.66
N GLN A 39 -5.05 -16.79 14.24
CA GLN A 39 -5.78 -17.88 13.60
C GLN A 39 -6.38 -17.40 12.27
N THR A 40 -6.17 -18.17 11.21
CA THR A 40 -6.61 -17.83 9.85
C THR A 40 -8.15 -17.76 9.74
N PRO A 41 -8.70 -16.82 8.94
CA PRO A 41 -10.13 -16.61 8.85
C PRO A 41 -10.81 -17.69 8.00
N GLY A 42 -12.11 -17.87 8.22
CA GLY A 42 -12.99 -18.63 7.34
C GLY A 42 -13.54 -17.77 6.19
N ASN A 43 -14.79 -18.04 5.78
CA ASN A 43 -15.46 -17.34 4.69
C ASN A 43 -16.18 -16.04 5.11
N THR A 44 -15.98 -15.59 6.34
CA THR A 44 -16.55 -14.34 6.85
C THR A 44 -15.40 -13.41 7.22
N PRO A 45 -15.40 -12.15 6.75
CA PRO A 45 -14.34 -11.21 7.10
C PRO A 45 -14.21 -10.98 8.61
N GLN A 46 -12.97 -10.86 9.06
CA GLN A 46 -12.60 -10.60 10.44
C GLN A 46 -11.57 -9.47 10.48
N VAL A 47 -11.37 -8.85 11.64
CA VAL A 47 -10.31 -7.86 11.82
C VAL A 47 -8.95 -8.56 11.80
N PHE A 48 -7.99 -8.00 11.08
CA PHE A 48 -6.61 -8.47 11.08
C PHE A 48 -5.82 -7.86 12.23
N ALA A 49 -5.13 -8.73 12.99
CA ALA A 49 -4.27 -8.44 14.12
C ALA A 49 -4.83 -7.33 15.05
N PRO A 50 -6.02 -7.52 15.66
CA PRO A 50 -6.69 -6.51 16.46
C PRO A 50 -5.84 -6.07 17.65
N GLY A 51 -5.72 -4.76 17.86
CA GLY A 51 -4.90 -4.14 18.91
C GLY A 51 -3.39 -4.12 18.63
N LEU A 52 -2.94 -4.79 17.56
CA LEU A 52 -1.53 -4.88 17.15
C LEU A 52 -1.28 -4.06 15.88
N ILE A 53 -2.07 -4.34 14.84
CA ILE A 53 -2.07 -3.62 13.55
C ILE A 53 -3.30 -2.73 13.48
N SER A 54 -4.49 -3.31 13.53
CA SER A 54 -5.74 -2.55 13.52
C SER A 54 -6.02 -2.02 14.92
N THR A 55 -5.95 -0.70 15.12
CA THR A 55 -6.04 -0.08 16.45
C THR A 55 -7.11 1.02 16.50
N ASP A 56 -7.66 1.27 17.68
CA ASP A 56 -8.75 2.26 17.83
C ASP A 56 -8.30 3.73 17.65
N ASN A 57 -6.99 3.98 17.60
CA ASN A 57 -6.42 5.33 17.67
C ASN A 57 -6.06 5.92 16.30
N TYR A 58 -6.01 5.10 15.26
CA TYR A 58 -5.55 5.52 13.94
C TYR A 58 -6.43 4.93 12.85
N PHE A 59 -6.34 5.51 11.66
CA PHE A 59 -6.85 4.86 10.45
C PHE A 59 -5.72 4.01 9.88
N GLU A 60 -5.91 2.70 9.86
CA GLU A 60 -5.06 1.77 9.15
C GLU A 60 -5.73 1.33 7.86
N LEU A 61 -5.01 1.48 6.75
CA LEU A 61 -5.49 1.10 5.43
C LEU A 61 -4.36 0.58 4.57
N ASN A 62 -4.73 -0.12 3.51
CA ASN A 62 -3.82 -0.83 2.63
C ASN A 62 -2.96 -1.86 3.38
N SER A 63 -2.76 -3.00 2.76
CA SER A 63 -1.87 -4.00 3.35
C SER A 63 -1.25 -4.86 2.28
N VAL A 64 0.03 -5.18 2.44
CA VAL A 64 0.73 -6.08 1.53
C VAL A 64 1.70 -6.97 2.29
N PHE A 65 1.72 -8.25 1.93
CA PHE A 65 2.72 -9.21 2.41
C PHE A 65 3.86 -9.33 1.41
N SER A 66 5.08 -9.54 1.92
CA SER A 66 6.16 -10.06 1.09
C SER A 66 5.82 -11.44 0.54
N SER A 67 6.45 -11.83 -0.56
CA SER A 67 6.34 -13.12 -1.25
C SER A 67 6.48 -14.33 -0.32
N ASP A 68 7.37 -14.23 0.68
CA ASP A 68 7.61 -15.26 1.71
C ASP A 68 6.70 -15.13 2.95
N GLN A 69 5.83 -14.12 2.96
CA GLN A 69 4.88 -13.79 4.03
C GLN A 69 5.55 -13.49 5.39
N LYS A 70 6.81 -13.04 5.36
CA LYS A 70 7.59 -12.65 6.56
C LYS A 70 7.76 -11.15 6.75
N ALA A 71 7.21 -10.35 5.84
CA ALA A 71 7.02 -8.92 6.04
C ALA A 71 5.58 -8.56 5.71
N PHE A 72 5.07 -7.61 6.48
CA PHE A 72 3.73 -7.06 6.35
C PHE A 72 3.85 -5.54 6.42
N MET A 73 3.39 -4.88 5.36
CA MET A 73 3.32 -3.42 5.29
C MET A 73 1.87 -2.96 5.27
N PHE A 74 1.63 -1.78 5.84
CA PHE A 74 0.33 -1.12 5.83
C PHE A 74 0.51 0.38 5.97
N SER A 75 -0.52 1.15 5.61
CA SER A 75 -0.53 2.61 5.82
C SER A 75 -1.24 2.94 7.13
N ARG A 76 -0.74 3.93 7.86
CA ARG A 76 -1.36 4.45 9.09
C ARG A 76 -1.31 5.96 9.13
N THR A 77 -2.39 6.61 9.58
CA THR A 77 -2.39 8.06 9.77
C THR A 77 -1.53 8.47 10.97
N ILE A 78 -0.60 9.40 10.75
CA ILE A 78 0.22 10.05 11.77
C ILE A 78 0.13 11.56 11.55
N ASN A 79 -0.36 12.29 12.56
CA ASN A 79 -0.55 13.75 12.50
C ASN A 79 -1.35 14.23 11.27
N GLY A 80 -2.32 13.43 10.82
CA GLY A 80 -3.16 13.75 9.66
C GLY A 80 -2.65 13.26 8.31
N ASN A 81 -1.41 12.75 8.23
CA ASN A 81 -0.83 12.21 6.99
C ASN A 81 -0.75 10.69 7.05
N TYR A 82 -1.04 10.00 5.95
CA TYR A 82 -0.74 8.57 5.85
C TYR A 82 0.77 8.35 5.79
N LYS A 83 1.24 7.32 6.49
CA LYS A 83 2.63 6.87 6.54
C LYS A 83 2.70 5.37 6.35
N MET A 84 3.77 4.90 5.73
CA MET A 84 4.04 3.49 5.54
C MET A 84 4.65 2.89 6.80
N PHE A 85 4.07 1.79 7.28
CA PHE A 85 4.57 0.99 8.40
C PHE A 85 4.95 -0.41 7.92
N LEU A 86 5.91 -1.01 8.62
CA LEU A 86 6.42 -2.35 8.36
C LEU A 86 6.52 -3.13 9.67
N SER A 87 6.05 -4.38 9.64
CA SER A 87 6.37 -5.43 10.62
C SER A 87 6.98 -6.61 9.87
N TYR A 88 8.02 -7.22 10.42
CA TYR A 88 8.70 -8.36 9.78
C TYR A 88 9.15 -9.39 10.80
N VAL A 89 9.44 -10.61 10.34
CA VAL A 89 10.00 -11.68 11.17
C VAL A 89 11.50 -11.49 11.35
N ASP A 90 11.95 -11.31 12.59
CA ASP A 90 13.34 -11.11 12.96
C ASP A 90 14.19 -12.40 12.89
N GLU A 91 15.49 -12.29 13.20
CA GLU A 91 16.43 -13.43 13.19
C GLU A 91 16.08 -14.54 14.20
N ASN A 92 15.26 -14.23 15.21
CA ASN A 92 14.80 -15.17 16.23
C ASN A 92 13.44 -15.79 15.87
N GLY A 93 12.86 -15.43 14.73
CA GLY A 93 11.56 -15.93 14.28
C GLY A 93 10.36 -15.22 14.89
N TYR A 94 10.55 -14.05 15.50
CA TYR A 94 9.47 -13.24 16.08
C TYR A 94 9.08 -12.09 15.17
N TRP A 95 7.79 -11.78 15.09
CA TRP A 95 7.35 -10.54 14.43
C TRP A 95 7.77 -9.32 15.25
N THR A 96 8.36 -8.33 14.59
CA THR A 96 8.66 -7.02 15.17
C THR A 96 7.37 -6.21 15.40
N SER A 97 7.39 -5.28 16.36
CA SER A 97 6.36 -4.25 16.42
C SER A 97 6.38 -3.42 15.13
N PRO A 98 5.22 -2.95 14.61
CA PRO A 98 5.20 -2.08 13.45
C PRO A 98 6.07 -0.84 13.63
N GLN A 99 6.98 -0.62 12.69
CA GLN A 99 7.86 0.54 12.63
C GLN A 99 7.53 1.37 11.39
N MET A 100 7.61 2.69 11.51
CA MET A 100 7.50 3.57 10.34
C MET A 100 8.69 3.30 9.41
N THR A 101 8.46 3.30 8.10
CA THR A 101 9.57 3.12 7.15
C THR A 101 10.48 4.34 7.13
N ASN A 102 11.74 4.15 6.78
CA ASN A 102 12.71 5.26 6.67
C ASN A 102 12.32 6.30 5.60
N VAL A 103 11.52 5.92 4.60
CA VAL A 103 10.97 6.87 3.60
C VAL A 103 9.97 7.81 4.26
N SER A 104 9.05 7.25 5.06
CA SER A 104 8.05 8.01 5.82
C SER A 104 8.65 8.84 6.95
N GLU A 105 9.65 8.31 7.65
CA GLU A 105 10.37 9.02 8.72
C GLU A 105 11.12 10.24 8.19
N ALA A 106 11.72 10.13 7.00
CA ALA A 106 12.43 11.25 6.37
C ALA A 106 11.49 12.36 5.89
N ASN A 107 10.18 12.15 5.87
CA ASN A 107 9.22 13.03 5.21
C ASN A 107 7.92 13.19 6.01
N GLU A 108 7.95 13.95 7.10
CA GLU A 108 6.79 14.09 7.98
C GLU A 108 5.61 14.85 7.33
N SER A 109 5.88 15.80 6.45
CA SER A 109 4.86 16.72 5.90
C SER A 109 3.97 16.16 4.80
N TYR A 110 4.37 15.04 4.18
CA TYR A 110 3.72 14.48 2.99
C TYR A 110 3.05 13.14 3.30
N ALA A 111 1.96 12.83 2.63
CA ALA A 111 1.33 11.53 2.69
C ALA A 111 2.08 10.51 1.84
N GLU A 112 2.12 9.28 2.34
CA GLU A 112 2.64 8.09 1.66
C GLU A 112 1.73 6.91 2.00
N ALA A 113 1.20 6.25 0.96
CA ALA A 113 0.24 5.17 1.14
C ALA A 113 0.26 4.21 -0.06
N ASP A 114 -0.65 3.24 -0.03
CA ASP A 114 -0.95 2.33 -1.13
C ASP A 114 0.26 1.61 -1.72
N MET A 115 1.00 0.95 -0.83
CA MET A 115 2.25 0.32 -1.19
C MET A 115 2.08 -1.08 -1.77
N VAL A 116 2.92 -1.42 -2.74
CA VAL A 116 2.97 -2.75 -3.35
C VAL A 116 4.42 -3.15 -3.64
N PHE A 117 4.75 -4.42 -3.40
CA PHE A 117 6.03 -4.97 -3.83
C PHE A 117 6.00 -5.27 -5.33
N SER A 118 7.10 -4.98 -6.01
CA SER A 118 7.41 -5.66 -7.28
C SER A 118 7.46 -7.17 -7.10
N HIS A 119 7.20 -7.93 -8.17
CA HIS A 119 7.22 -9.39 -8.14
C HIS A 119 8.56 -9.98 -7.63
N ASP A 120 9.67 -9.33 -7.96
CA ASP A 120 11.02 -9.73 -7.53
C ASP A 120 11.46 -9.09 -6.19
N GLU A 121 10.59 -8.28 -5.59
CA GLU A 121 10.80 -7.53 -4.35
C GLU A 121 12.07 -6.68 -4.34
N ARG A 122 12.53 -6.21 -5.51
CA ARG A 122 13.61 -5.22 -5.61
C ARG A 122 13.12 -3.79 -5.45
N TRP A 123 11.83 -3.57 -5.70
CA TRP A 123 11.16 -2.29 -5.64
C TRP A 123 9.90 -2.34 -4.78
N LEU A 124 9.68 -1.30 -4.00
CA LEU A 124 8.40 -0.94 -3.40
C LEU A 124 7.83 0.22 -4.22
N TYR A 125 6.60 0.10 -4.72
CA TYR A 125 5.84 1.17 -5.35
C TYR A 125 4.82 1.69 -4.34
N PHE A 126 4.52 2.98 -4.36
CA PHE A 126 3.58 3.63 -3.44
C PHE A 126 3.17 5.00 -3.99
N ILE A 127 2.12 5.59 -3.44
CA ILE A 127 1.71 6.96 -3.79
C ILE A 127 2.31 7.98 -2.83
N SER A 128 2.57 9.20 -3.30
CA SER A 128 2.97 10.31 -2.43
C SER A 128 2.49 11.66 -2.97
N ASP A 129 2.16 12.58 -2.07
CA ASP A 129 1.80 13.97 -2.40
C ASP A 129 2.99 14.96 -2.30
N ARG A 130 4.21 14.40 -2.34
CA ARG A 130 5.44 15.18 -2.44
C ARG A 130 5.42 16.01 -3.73
N PRO A 131 5.76 17.31 -3.67
CA PRO A 131 5.70 18.16 -4.85
C PRO A 131 6.67 17.70 -5.92
N LEU A 132 6.15 17.47 -7.12
CA LEU A 132 6.92 17.25 -8.34
C LEU A 132 6.94 18.52 -9.19
N TYR A 133 8.10 18.87 -9.77
CA TYR A 133 8.22 20.09 -10.57
C TYR A 133 7.35 20.01 -11.83
N GLY A 134 6.51 21.01 -12.06
CA GLY A 134 5.57 21.04 -13.18
C GLY A 134 4.17 20.49 -12.85
N TYR A 135 3.97 19.95 -11.63
CA TYR A 135 2.72 19.33 -11.20
C TYR A 135 2.01 20.20 -10.15
N PRO A 136 0.67 20.21 -10.13
CA PRO A 136 -0.13 20.79 -9.05
C PRO A 136 0.31 20.38 -7.63
N LYS A 137 0.21 21.32 -6.68
CA LYS A 137 0.51 21.03 -5.27
C LYS A 137 -0.59 20.15 -4.65
N GLY A 138 -0.18 19.12 -3.90
CA GLY A 138 -1.09 18.23 -3.16
C GLY A 138 -1.77 17.17 -4.02
N GLN A 139 -1.31 17.05 -5.27
CA GLN A 139 -1.59 15.93 -6.15
C GLN A 139 -0.79 14.73 -5.67
N TYR A 140 -1.33 13.52 -5.88
CA TYR A 140 -0.61 12.28 -5.66
C TYR A 140 -0.04 11.75 -6.96
N GLU A 141 1.22 11.35 -6.88
CA GLU A 141 1.95 10.64 -7.93
C GLU A 141 2.40 9.27 -7.45
N ILE A 142 2.77 8.41 -8.40
CA ILE A 142 3.34 7.10 -8.13
C ILE A 142 4.86 7.23 -8.04
N TRP A 143 5.39 6.75 -6.92
CA TRP A 143 6.81 6.71 -6.59
C TRP A 143 7.24 5.26 -6.41
N ARG A 144 8.55 5.01 -6.50
CA ARG A 144 9.15 3.75 -6.10
C ARG A 144 10.41 3.97 -5.28
N SER A 145 10.76 2.95 -4.50
CA SER A 145 12.01 2.89 -3.75
C SER A 145 12.61 1.50 -3.86
N SER A 146 13.93 1.43 -4.00
CA SER A 146 14.64 0.15 -4.00
C SER A 146 14.60 -0.49 -2.62
N ILE A 147 14.58 -1.81 -2.56
CA ILE A 147 14.51 -2.57 -1.31
C ILE A 147 15.85 -3.25 -1.08
N GLU A 148 16.48 -2.94 0.05
CA GLU A 148 17.59 -3.70 0.59
C GLU A 148 17.13 -4.50 1.81
N LYS A 149 17.22 -5.83 1.73
CA LYS A 149 16.98 -6.73 2.87
C LYS A 149 18.29 -7.03 3.58
N ASN A 150 18.35 -6.76 4.88
CA ASN A 150 19.49 -7.11 5.71
C ASN A 150 19.04 -7.76 7.03
N LYS A 151 20.00 -8.13 7.90
CA LYS A 151 19.69 -8.81 9.18
C LYS A 151 18.83 -7.97 10.14
N LYS A 152 18.77 -6.65 9.93
CA LYS A 152 17.97 -5.70 10.71
C LYS A 152 16.65 -5.36 10.02
N GLY A 153 16.23 -6.13 9.02
CA GLY A 153 14.95 -5.97 8.32
C GLY A 153 15.09 -5.40 6.91
N TYR A 154 14.25 -4.41 6.61
CA TYR A 154 14.13 -3.81 5.29
C TYR A 154 14.57 -2.35 5.35
N ILE A 155 15.42 -1.93 4.41
CA ILE A 155 15.78 -0.54 4.19
C ILE A 155 15.32 -0.17 2.79
N PHE A 156 14.61 0.96 2.69
CA PHE A 156 14.14 1.50 1.42
C PHE A 156 15.10 2.59 0.95
N GLY A 157 15.55 2.54 -0.30
CA GLY A 157 16.39 3.59 -0.88
C GLY A 157 15.68 4.95 -0.97
N PRO A 158 16.38 6.01 -1.41
CA PRO A 158 15.75 7.28 -1.73
C PRO A 158 14.59 7.07 -2.73
N PRO A 159 13.40 7.66 -2.47
CA PRO A 159 12.25 7.48 -3.34
C PRO A 159 12.44 8.25 -4.65
N GLU A 160 12.01 7.66 -5.76
CA GLU A 160 12.02 8.27 -7.09
C GLU A 160 10.62 8.23 -7.72
N PRO A 161 10.15 9.31 -8.38
CA PRO A 161 8.87 9.30 -9.05
C PRO A 161 8.96 8.45 -10.32
N LEU A 162 7.85 7.83 -10.72
CA LEU A 162 7.76 7.24 -12.06
C LEU A 162 7.76 8.33 -13.15
N GLY A 163 8.02 7.92 -14.39
CA GLY A 163 8.12 8.82 -15.54
C GLY A 163 6.79 9.52 -15.87
N GLU A 164 6.88 10.58 -16.68
CA GLU A 164 5.73 11.41 -17.10
C GLU A 164 4.67 10.66 -17.92
N ASN A 165 5.00 9.47 -18.42
CA ASN A 165 4.04 8.58 -19.07
C ASN A 165 3.09 7.90 -18.09
N ILE A 166 3.47 7.84 -16.80
CA ILE A 166 2.65 7.32 -15.71
C ILE A 166 2.11 8.47 -14.85
N ASN A 167 2.99 9.40 -14.43
CA ASN A 167 2.60 10.55 -13.64
C ASN A 167 2.20 11.71 -14.57
N THR A 168 0.93 12.06 -14.55
CA THR A 168 0.26 13.09 -15.35
C THR A 168 -0.04 14.33 -14.52
N GLU A 169 -0.61 15.40 -15.09
CA GLU A 169 -1.06 16.57 -14.31
C GLU A 169 -2.30 16.33 -13.42
N HIS A 170 -2.77 15.08 -13.35
CA HIS A 170 -3.90 14.62 -12.54
C HIS A 170 -3.46 13.57 -11.52
N ASN A 171 -4.31 13.26 -10.53
CA ASN A 171 -3.97 12.21 -9.57
C ASN A 171 -3.75 10.85 -10.26
N ASP A 172 -2.58 10.27 -10.03
CA ASP A 172 -2.19 8.94 -10.47
C ASP A 172 -1.90 8.09 -9.23
N LEU A 173 -2.72 7.06 -9.02
CA LEU A 173 -2.95 6.46 -7.71
C LEU A 173 -2.99 4.93 -7.78
N TYR A 174 -2.87 4.31 -6.61
CA TYR A 174 -3.11 2.89 -6.37
C TYR A 174 -2.30 1.95 -7.28
N PRO A 175 -0.95 2.04 -7.25
CA PRO A 175 -0.11 1.16 -8.05
C PRO A 175 -0.29 -0.30 -7.64
N HIS A 176 -0.37 -1.19 -8.62
CA HIS A 176 -0.32 -2.63 -8.41
C HIS A 176 0.54 -3.30 -9.48
N ILE A 177 1.51 -4.12 -9.07
CA ILE A 177 2.44 -4.81 -9.98
C ILE A 177 2.06 -6.28 -10.12
N VAL A 178 1.89 -6.75 -11.35
CA VAL A 178 1.57 -8.17 -11.65
C VAL A 178 2.82 -8.97 -12.04
N GLY A 179 2.67 -10.29 -12.24
CA GLY A 179 3.78 -11.23 -12.39
C GLY A 179 4.68 -10.97 -13.61
N ASP A 180 4.14 -10.39 -14.68
CA ASP A 180 4.93 -9.99 -15.86
C ASP A 180 5.63 -8.62 -15.73
N GLY A 181 5.49 -7.98 -14.57
CA GLY A 181 6.02 -6.65 -14.26
C GLY A 181 5.13 -5.48 -14.68
N SER A 182 3.94 -5.73 -15.25
CA SER A 182 3.02 -4.65 -15.61
C SER A 182 2.49 -3.92 -14.37
N LEU A 183 2.32 -2.61 -14.51
CA LEU A 183 1.68 -1.73 -13.56
C LEU A 183 0.21 -1.55 -13.92
N TYR A 184 -0.66 -1.77 -12.94
CA TYR A 184 -2.03 -1.30 -12.93
C TYR A 184 -2.14 -0.11 -11.99
N PHE A 185 -2.88 0.91 -12.40
CA PHE A 185 -3.05 2.12 -11.60
C PHE A 185 -4.32 2.87 -12.03
N SER A 186 -4.78 3.77 -11.17
CA SER A 186 -5.90 4.68 -11.45
C SER A 186 -5.37 6.03 -11.89
N SER A 187 -5.99 6.63 -12.91
CA SER A 187 -5.70 7.99 -13.35
C SER A 187 -6.98 8.78 -13.67
N SER A 188 -6.99 10.07 -13.36
CA SER A 188 -8.08 11.01 -13.66
C SER A 188 -7.85 11.84 -14.93
N GLN A 189 -7.05 11.35 -15.88
CA GLN A 189 -6.78 11.99 -17.18
C GLN A 189 -8.04 12.28 -18.04
N GLU A 190 -8.01 13.38 -18.82
CA GLU A 190 -9.18 13.93 -19.54
C GLU A 190 -9.84 13.01 -20.60
N LYS A 191 -9.15 11.97 -21.09
CA LYS A 191 -9.70 10.98 -22.04
C LYS A 191 -10.01 9.66 -21.35
N ASN A 192 -11.02 9.68 -20.50
CA ASN A 192 -11.44 8.56 -19.67
C ASN A 192 -12.96 8.30 -19.80
N PHE A 193 -13.44 7.24 -19.17
CA PHE A 193 -14.86 6.92 -19.09
C PHE A 193 -15.57 7.75 -18.00
N GLY A 194 -14.87 8.10 -16.92
CA GLY A 194 -15.48 8.75 -15.76
C GLY A 194 -14.57 9.70 -14.97
N LYS A 195 -14.60 9.59 -13.64
CA LYS A 195 -13.88 10.46 -12.71
C LYS A 195 -12.48 9.94 -12.38
N GLY A 196 -12.24 8.67 -12.60
CA GLY A 196 -10.97 7.98 -12.42
C GLY A 196 -11.09 6.62 -13.08
N ASP A 197 -10.15 6.29 -13.95
CA ASP A 197 -10.16 5.06 -14.73
C ASP A 197 -8.93 4.23 -14.39
N ILE A 198 -9.07 2.91 -14.50
CA ILE A 198 -7.97 1.97 -14.33
C ILE A 198 -7.27 1.77 -15.68
N TYR A 199 -5.95 1.85 -15.63
CA TYR A 199 -5.03 1.66 -16.73
C TYR A 199 -4.06 0.50 -16.44
N ARG A 200 -3.52 -0.11 -17.50
CA ARG A 200 -2.42 -1.07 -17.47
C ARG A 200 -1.26 -0.54 -18.30
N SER A 201 -0.05 -0.53 -17.75
CA SER A 201 1.18 -0.27 -18.49
C SER A 201 2.19 -1.38 -18.29
N GLN A 202 2.78 -1.87 -19.38
CA GLN A 202 3.80 -2.93 -19.33
C GLN A 202 5.16 -2.35 -18.97
N TYR A 203 5.92 -3.01 -18.11
CA TYR A 203 7.34 -2.69 -17.92
C TYR A 203 8.20 -3.35 -19.01
N ARG A 204 8.93 -2.54 -19.80
CA ARG A 204 9.87 -2.99 -20.84
C ARG A 204 11.05 -2.04 -20.95
N ASN A 205 12.24 -2.57 -21.26
CA ASN A 205 13.44 -1.78 -21.54
C ASN A 205 13.84 -0.74 -20.45
N GLY A 206 13.46 -0.97 -19.19
CA GLY A 206 13.81 -0.09 -18.08
C GLY A 206 12.71 0.89 -17.67
N GLU A 207 11.63 1.01 -18.46
CA GLU A 207 10.53 1.95 -18.25
C GLU A 207 9.16 1.28 -18.42
N PHE A 208 8.10 2.00 -18.05
CA PHE A 208 6.73 1.58 -18.35
C PHE A 208 6.32 2.09 -19.74
N ASP A 209 5.60 1.30 -20.52
CA ASP A 209 5.04 1.70 -21.82
C ASP A 209 3.92 2.77 -21.65
N THR A 210 3.33 3.21 -22.75
CA THR A 210 2.11 4.03 -22.71
C THR A 210 0.96 3.25 -22.05
N PRO A 211 0.29 3.80 -21.02
CA PRO A 211 -0.83 3.13 -20.36
C PRO A 211 -2.02 2.87 -21.29
N LEU A 212 -2.60 1.69 -21.18
CA LEU A 212 -3.83 1.28 -21.87
C LEU A 212 -5.00 1.31 -20.88
N ASN A 213 -6.05 2.06 -21.21
CA ASN A 213 -7.29 2.08 -20.46
C ASN A 213 -7.97 0.70 -20.53
N LEU A 214 -8.46 0.17 -19.39
CA LEU A 214 -9.08 -1.17 -19.35
C LEU A 214 -10.47 -1.27 -19.96
N GLY A 215 -11.04 -0.16 -20.45
CA GLY A 215 -12.30 -0.13 -21.16
C GLY A 215 -13.53 -0.26 -20.25
N SER A 216 -14.71 -0.18 -20.86
CA SER A 216 -16.00 -0.13 -20.16
C SER A 216 -16.42 -1.42 -19.45
N ALA A 217 -15.65 -2.50 -19.59
CA ALA A 217 -15.84 -3.71 -18.80
C ALA A 217 -15.43 -3.48 -17.34
N ILE A 218 -14.36 -2.68 -17.15
CA ILE A 218 -13.80 -2.36 -15.85
C ILE A 218 -14.19 -0.94 -15.43
N ASN A 219 -13.99 0.05 -16.30
CA ASN A 219 -14.23 1.46 -16.01
C ASN A 219 -15.68 1.87 -16.28
N SER A 220 -16.16 2.90 -15.59
CA SER A 220 -17.51 3.46 -15.75
C SER A 220 -17.48 5.00 -15.74
N GLU A 221 -18.64 5.64 -15.71
CA GLU A 221 -18.74 7.10 -15.52
C GLU A 221 -18.36 7.58 -14.10
N ASN A 222 -18.14 6.63 -13.18
CA ASN A 222 -17.80 6.88 -11.79
C ASN A 222 -16.29 6.96 -11.57
N TYR A 223 -15.87 6.90 -10.30
CA TYR A 223 -14.48 6.77 -9.94
C TYR A 223 -14.15 5.29 -9.72
N GLU A 224 -13.21 4.75 -10.48
CA GLU A 224 -12.59 3.45 -10.28
C GLU A 224 -11.15 3.59 -9.80
N GLY A 225 -10.77 2.86 -8.75
CA GLY A 225 -9.44 2.92 -8.15
C GLY A 225 -9.18 1.74 -7.22
N ASP A 226 -8.20 1.86 -6.32
CA ASP A 226 -7.81 0.86 -5.31
C ASP A 226 -7.81 -0.57 -5.89
N ILE A 227 -6.71 -0.91 -6.56
CA ILE A 227 -6.67 -2.04 -7.49
C ILE A 227 -5.83 -3.18 -6.92
N TYR A 228 -6.37 -4.39 -7.05
CA TYR A 228 -5.59 -5.63 -6.99
C TYR A 228 -5.79 -6.39 -8.28
N VAL A 229 -4.70 -6.91 -8.85
CA VAL A 229 -4.74 -7.83 -9.98
C VAL A 229 -3.95 -9.08 -9.61
N SER A 230 -4.54 -10.25 -9.87
CA SER A 230 -3.82 -11.52 -9.67
C SER A 230 -2.51 -11.56 -10.48
N PRO A 231 -1.45 -12.24 -9.99
CA PRO A 231 -0.16 -12.26 -10.67
C PRO A 231 -0.21 -12.74 -12.13
N ASP A 232 -1.17 -13.61 -12.45
CA ASP A 232 -1.42 -14.14 -13.80
C ASP A 232 -2.49 -13.37 -14.57
N GLU A 233 -3.00 -12.27 -13.99
CA GLU A 233 -4.10 -11.46 -14.49
C GLU A 233 -5.41 -12.22 -14.73
N SER A 234 -5.63 -13.38 -14.11
CA SER A 234 -6.86 -14.16 -14.26
C SER A 234 -8.10 -13.46 -13.69
N TYR A 235 -7.91 -12.63 -12.66
CA TYR A 235 -8.94 -11.76 -12.08
C TYR A 235 -8.34 -10.45 -11.55
N LEU A 236 -9.20 -9.43 -11.48
CA LEU A 236 -8.92 -8.11 -10.90
C LEU A 236 -10.03 -7.77 -9.91
N ILE A 237 -9.64 -7.16 -8.78
CA ILE A 237 -10.53 -6.56 -7.79
C ILE A 237 -10.24 -5.06 -7.78
N HIS A 238 -11.28 -4.24 -7.81
CA HIS A 238 -11.13 -2.79 -7.76
C HIS A 238 -12.23 -2.17 -6.92
N VAL A 239 -12.03 -0.91 -6.53
CA VAL A 239 -13.06 -0.09 -5.91
C VAL A 239 -13.82 0.67 -6.98
N SER A 240 -15.11 0.88 -6.77
CA SER A 240 -15.87 1.90 -7.47
C SER A 240 -16.72 2.73 -6.51
N SER A 241 -16.76 4.04 -6.70
CA SER A 241 -17.53 4.99 -5.89
C SER A 241 -18.66 5.62 -6.71
N GLY A 242 -19.89 5.15 -6.52
CA GLY A 242 -21.09 5.74 -7.15
C GLY A 242 -21.81 4.87 -8.19
N ARG A 243 -21.39 3.62 -8.39
CA ARG A 243 -22.18 2.66 -9.18
C ARG A 243 -23.54 2.38 -8.56
N THR A 244 -24.55 2.19 -9.40
CA THR A 244 -25.96 2.07 -8.98
C THR A 244 -26.27 0.77 -8.24
N ASP A 245 -25.44 -0.26 -8.39
CA ASP A 245 -25.51 -1.53 -7.67
C ASP A 245 -24.64 -1.57 -6.39
N GLY A 246 -24.10 -0.42 -5.98
CA GLY A 246 -23.31 -0.25 -4.76
C GLY A 246 -24.11 -0.39 -3.45
N PHE A 247 -23.41 -0.69 -2.36
CA PHE A 247 -23.97 -0.78 -1.01
C PHE A 247 -23.61 0.40 -0.11
N GLY A 248 -22.51 1.11 -0.42
CA GLY A 248 -21.96 2.16 0.43
C GLY A 248 -21.37 3.32 -0.36
N LYS A 249 -20.40 4.02 0.25
CA LYS A 249 -19.71 5.15 -0.38
C LYS A 249 -18.76 4.70 -1.48
N SER A 250 -18.05 3.61 -1.23
CA SER A 250 -17.15 2.95 -2.16
C SER A 250 -17.21 1.46 -1.90
N ASP A 251 -17.36 0.68 -2.96
CA ASP A 251 -17.58 -0.75 -2.89
C ASP A 251 -16.52 -1.49 -3.70
N LEU A 252 -16.20 -2.72 -3.28
CA LEU A 252 -15.35 -3.67 -3.96
C LEU A 252 -16.12 -4.38 -5.09
N TYR A 253 -15.51 -4.39 -6.27
CA TYR A 253 -15.97 -5.07 -7.47
C TYR A 253 -14.90 -6.04 -7.95
N ILE A 254 -15.31 -7.12 -8.61
CA ILE A 254 -14.41 -8.13 -9.17
C ILE A 254 -14.72 -8.34 -10.66
N SER A 255 -13.69 -8.55 -11.46
CA SER A 255 -13.79 -8.98 -12.85
C SER A 255 -12.84 -10.15 -13.11
N PHE A 256 -13.25 -11.03 -14.02
CA PHE A 256 -12.47 -12.17 -14.46
C PHE A 256 -12.06 -12.00 -15.91
N LYS A 257 -10.84 -12.42 -16.24
CA LYS A 257 -10.32 -12.41 -17.60
C LYS A 257 -10.87 -13.61 -18.37
N GLN A 258 -11.24 -13.37 -19.62
CA GLN A 258 -11.78 -14.36 -20.54
C GLN A 258 -10.66 -15.06 -21.31
N GLU A 259 -10.98 -16.19 -21.97
CA GLU A 259 -10.01 -16.96 -22.77
C GLU A 259 -9.43 -16.14 -23.94
N ASP A 260 -10.19 -15.17 -24.46
CA ASP A 260 -9.73 -14.25 -25.51
C ASP A 260 -8.87 -13.08 -24.98
N GLY A 261 -8.59 -13.07 -23.66
CA GLY A 261 -7.81 -12.05 -22.98
C GLY A 261 -8.58 -10.79 -22.57
N SER A 262 -9.86 -10.67 -22.93
CA SER A 262 -10.70 -9.54 -22.54
C SER A 262 -11.22 -9.68 -21.11
N TRP A 263 -11.51 -8.56 -20.45
CA TRP A 263 -12.15 -8.56 -19.13
C TRP A 263 -13.66 -8.74 -19.24
N ARG A 264 -14.24 -9.55 -18.34
CA ARG A 264 -15.69 -9.54 -18.12
C ARG A 264 -16.13 -8.22 -17.50
N LYS A 265 -17.42 -7.90 -17.59
CA LYS A 265 -17.97 -6.75 -16.85
C LYS A 265 -17.80 -6.98 -15.36
N SER A 266 -17.24 -6.01 -14.63
CA SER A 266 -17.07 -6.12 -13.18
C SER A 266 -18.43 -6.27 -12.49
N VAL A 267 -18.46 -7.14 -11.48
CA VAL A 267 -19.64 -7.39 -10.62
C VAL A 267 -19.34 -6.96 -9.20
N ASN A 268 -20.34 -6.40 -8.51
CA ASN A 268 -20.22 -6.05 -7.10
C ASN A 268 -19.98 -7.32 -6.27
N MET A 269 -18.99 -7.31 -5.37
CA MET A 269 -18.64 -8.49 -4.55
C MET A 269 -19.71 -8.86 -3.51
N GLY A 270 -20.70 -7.99 -3.28
CA GLY A 270 -21.84 -8.24 -2.41
C GLY A 270 -21.61 -7.89 -0.94
N LYS A 271 -22.67 -7.99 -0.15
CA LYS A 271 -22.73 -7.58 1.28
C LYS A 271 -21.75 -8.31 2.21
N ALA A 272 -21.13 -9.40 1.75
CA ALA A 272 -20.10 -10.07 2.52
C ALA A 272 -18.82 -9.22 2.59
N PHE A 273 -18.48 -8.52 1.50
CA PHE A 273 -17.27 -7.72 1.38
C PHE A 273 -17.55 -6.22 1.42
N ASN A 274 -18.77 -5.82 1.08
CA ASN A 274 -19.20 -4.43 1.08
C ASN A 274 -20.14 -4.11 2.25
N SER A 275 -20.06 -2.87 2.72
CA SER A 275 -20.81 -2.30 3.83
C SER A 275 -21.41 -0.94 3.44
N PRO A 276 -22.27 -0.34 4.28
CA PRO A 276 -22.74 1.03 4.05
C PRO A 276 -21.64 2.11 4.10
N ASP A 277 -20.44 1.78 4.61
CA ASP A 277 -19.31 2.70 4.73
C ASP A 277 -18.41 2.65 3.47
N THR A 278 -17.10 2.84 3.63
CA THR A 278 -16.10 2.72 2.56
C THR A 278 -15.36 1.40 2.74
N ASP A 279 -15.41 0.54 1.72
CA ASP A 279 -14.64 -0.69 1.59
C ASP A 279 -13.65 -0.57 0.43
N TYR A 280 -12.36 -0.74 0.70
CA TYR A 280 -11.29 -0.32 -0.21
C TYR A 280 -9.94 -1.01 0.04
N CYS A 281 -8.89 -0.62 -0.67
CA CYS A 281 -7.56 -1.23 -0.65
C CYS A 281 -7.55 -2.78 -0.72
N PRO A 282 -8.08 -3.39 -1.78
CA PRO A 282 -8.04 -4.84 -1.94
C PRO A 282 -6.60 -5.34 -2.05
N MET A 283 -6.31 -6.49 -1.44
CA MET A 283 -5.06 -7.22 -1.64
C MET A 283 -5.29 -8.72 -1.41
N VAL A 284 -4.62 -9.58 -2.16
CA VAL A 284 -4.60 -11.03 -1.87
C VAL A 284 -3.18 -11.45 -1.51
N THR A 285 -3.05 -12.37 -0.56
CA THR A 285 -1.76 -12.91 -0.14
C THR A 285 -1.02 -13.57 -1.31
N PRO A 286 0.32 -13.60 -1.32
CA PRO A 286 1.09 -14.19 -2.42
C PRO A 286 0.78 -15.67 -2.71
N ASP A 287 0.31 -16.41 -1.71
CA ASP A 287 -0.13 -17.80 -1.86
C ASP A 287 -1.60 -17.95 -2.32
N GLY A 288 -2.28 -16.85 -2.59
CA GLY A 288 -3.65 -16.80 -3.09
C GLY A 288 -4.73 -17.17 -2.09
N LYS A 289 -4.42 -17.39 -0.80
CA LYS A 289 -5.34 -17.99 0.17
C LYS A 289 -6.21 -17.01 0.92
N TYR A 290 -5.75 -15.78 1.12
CA TYR A 290 -6.46 -14.79 1.93
C TYR A 290 -6.58 -13.46 1.20
N PHE A 291 -7.77 -12.91 1.26
CA PHE A 291 -8.11 -11.59 0.76
C PHE A 291 -8.14 -10.61 1.93
N PHE A 292 -7.46 -9.49 1.76
CA PHE A 292 -7.39 -8.36 2.65
C PHE A 292 -8.06 -7.16 2.00
N PHE A 293 -8.71 -6.35 2.82
CA PHE A 293 -9.29 -5.07 2.42
C PHE A 293 -9.39 -4.17 3.64
N SER A 294 -9.59 -2.89 3.42
CA SER A 294 -9.81 -1.90 4.48
C SER A 294 -11.28 -1.52 4.55
N ARG A 295 -11.82 -1.45 5.76
CA ARG A 295 -13.17 -0.99 6.04
C ARG A 295 -13.09 0.15 7.05
N ASN A 296 -13.39 1.37 6.61
CA ASN A 296 -13.40 2.56 7.46
C ASN A 296 -12.15 2.67 8.38
N GLY A 297 -10.95 2.53 7.82
CA GLY A 297 -9.69 2.61 8.58
C GLY A 297 -9.35 1.38 9.43
N THR A 298 -9.99 0.23 9.19
CA THR A 298 -9.65 -1.06 9.82
C THR A 298 -9.27 -2.08 8.77
N ILE A 299 -8.17 -2.82 8.97
CA ILE A 299 -7.75 -3.88 8.06
C ILE A 299 -8.53 -5.15 8.35
N MET A 300 -9.21 -5.65 7.34
CA MET A 300 -10.03 -6.85 7.36
C MET A 300 -9.38 -7.95 6.52
N TRP A 301 -9.66 -9.20 6.86
CA TRP A 301 -9.20 -10.35 6.08
C TRP A 301 -10.20 -11.51 6.08
N VAL A 302 -10.18 -12.31 5.02
CA VAL A 302 -11.08 -13.44 4.77
C VAL A 302 -10.43 -14.47 3.84
N SER A 303 -10.87 -15.73 3.89
CA SER A 303 -10.44 -16.76 2.93
C SER A 303 -10.90 -16.44 1.50
N THR A 304 -10.04 -16.63 0.50
CA THR A 304 -10.39 -16.46 -0.93
C THR A 304 -11.33 -17.54 -1.46
N ASN A 305 -11.56 -18.63 -0.71
CA ASN A 305 -12.63 -19.58 -1.01
C ASN A 305 -14.01 -18.89 -1.10
N SER A 306 -14.16 -17.73 -0.44
CA SER A 306 -15.36 -16.90 -0.55
C SER A 306 -15.59 -16.31 -1.95
N PHE A 307 -14.61 -16.35 -2.86
CA PHE A 307 -14.74 -15.88 -4.24
C PHE A 307 -15.47 -16.85 -5.15
N GLU A 308 -15.62 -18.13 -4.79
CA GLU A 308 -16.30 -19.12 -5.64
C GLU A 308 -17.76 -18.73 -5.94
N GLN A 309 -18.41 -17.97 -5.05
CA GLN A 309 -19.76 -17.46 -5.27
C GLN A 309 -19.83 -16.29 -6.28
N LEU A 310 -18.68 -15.77 -6.73
CA LEU A 310 -18.56 -14.58 -7.59
C LEU A 310 -18.21 -14.92 -9.04
N LYS A 311 -17.88 -16.19 -9.34
CA LYS A 311 -17.46 -16.65 -10.68
C LYS A 311 -18.62 -16.87 -11.65
#